data_AF-A0A6J1S4J9-F1
#
_entry.id   AF-A0A6J1S4J9-F1
#
_cell.length_a   1.000
_cell.length_b   1.000
_cell.length_c   1.000
_cell.angle_alpha   90.00
_cell.angle_beta   90.00
_cell.angle_gamma   90.00
#
_symmetry.space_group_name_H-M   'P 1'
#
loop_
_entity.id
_entity.type
_entity.pdbx_description
1 polymer ?
#
loop_
_entity_poly.entity_id
_entity_poly.type
_entity_poly.pdbx_seq_one_letter_code
_entity_poly.pdbx_strand_id
1 'polypeptide(L)'
;MNRYIHPVLEDLLSFGCGDQRIPPAAFAVFMDLSEVKAVWDLQYQFCKALDIIYLIGRENESDVETNIYLPLPASYTVSPAWLEKVQNSLSTKNRGLILAFKDADSTVVYYQITEGLVTPDSLEIVQERKASEERRRLLQTELWRKRNQLYEMAKQNSNSNNDNEHNA
;
A
#
# COMPACT_ATOMS: atom_id res chain seq x y z
N MET A 1 -8.20 -13.97 27.48
CA MET A 1 -7.96 -14.29 26.06
C MET A 1 -6.91 -13.31 25.55
N ASN A 2 -5.65 -13.73 25.37
CA ASN A 2 -4.66 -12.90 24.69
C ASN A 2 -5.02 -12.89 23.20
N ARG A 3 -5.49 -11.76 22.69
CA ARG A 3 -5.59 -11.56 21.24
C ARG A 3 -4.21 -11.19 20.74
N TYR A 4 -3.61 -12.05 19.92
CA TYR A 4 -2.44 -11.68 19.14
C TYR A 4 -2.89 -10.66 18.10
N ILE A 5 -2.58 -9.38 18.34
CA ILE A 5 -2.86 -8.27 17.43
C ILE A 5 -1.58 -8.02 16.63
N HIS A 6 -1.72 -7.67 15.35
CA HIS A 6 -0.58 -7.33 14.52
C HIS A 6 0.10 -6.06 15.05
N PRO A 7 1.44 -5.99 15.20
CA PRO A 7 2.11 -4.84 15.80
C PRO A 7 1.76 -3.50 15.16
N VAL A 8 1.73 -3.44 13.83
CA VAL A 8 1.32 -2.23 13.10
C VAL A 8 -0.12 -1.81 13.44
N LEU A 9 -1.04 -2.77 13.58
CA LEU A 9 -2.42 -2.43 13.96
C LEU A 9 -2.49 -1.93 15.41
N GLU A 10 -1.70 -2.51 16.31
CA GLU A 10 -1.59 -2.05 17.70
C GLU A 10 -1.05 -0.61 17.76
N ASP A 11 0.00 -0.30 17.01
CA ASP A 11 0.58 1.04 16.91
C ASP A 11 -0.44 2.05 16.36
N LEU A 12 -1.14 1.70 15.27
CA LEU A 12 -2.16 2.57 14.67
C LEU A 12 -3.34 2.83 15.63
N LEU A 13 -3.76 1.84 16.40
CA LEU A 13 -4.80 1.99 17.42
C LEU A 13 -4.34 2.90 18.57
N SER A 14 -3.04 2.90 18.89
CA SER A 14 -2.47 3.71 19.96
C SER A 14 -2.51 5.22 19.68
N PHE A 15 -2.64 5.65 18.42
CA PHE A 15 -2.75 7.05 18.04
C PHE A 15 -4.01 7.73 18.56
N GLY A 16 -5.04 6.96 18.94
CA GLY A 16 -6.24 7.50 19.60
C GLY A 16 -7.10 8.37 18.69
N CYS A 17 -7.23 8.01 17.41
CA CYS A 17 -8.05 8.73 16.45
C CYS A 17 -9.50 8.89 16.94
N GLY A 18 -10.12 10.05 16.70
CA GLY A 18 -11.52 10.29 17.05
C GLY A 18 -12.46 9.33 16.33
N ASP A 19 -12.18 9.01 15.07
CA ASP A 19 -12.88 7.98 14.32
C ASP A 19 -12.15 6.63 14.40
N GLN A 20 -12.74 5.70 15.16
CA GLN A 20 -12.21 4.35 15.39
C GLN A 20 -12.18 3.46 14.13
N ARG A 21 -12.77 3.92 13.02
CA ARG A 21 -12.71 3.22 11.72
C ARG A 21 -11.42 3.52 10.97
N ILE A 22 -10.71 4.61 11.31
CA ILE A 22 -9.48 5.02 10.62
C ILE A 22 -8.33 4.03 10.86
N PRO A 23 -7.98 3.60 12.09
CA PRO A 23 -6.84 2.70 12.28
C PRO A 23 -6.99 1.35 11.55
N PRO A 24 -8.15 0.66 11.57
CA PRO A 24 -8.34 -0.54 10.77
C PRO A 24 -8.26 -0.31 9.26
N ALA A 25 -8.74 0.84 8.76
CA ALA A 25 -8.61 1.21 7.35
C ALA A 25 -7.14 1.47 6.99
N ALA A 26 -6.41 2.20 7.83
CA ALA A 26 -4.98 2.46 7.66
C ALA A 26 -4.16 1.18 7.67
N PHE A 27 -4.48 0.23 8.54
CA PHE A 27 -3.83 -1.07 8.57
C PHE A 27 -4.06 -1.85 7.26
N ALA A 28 -5.30 -1.91 6.77
CA ALA A 28 -5.60 -2.59 5.51
C ALA A 28 -4.85 -1.95 4.32
N VAL A 29 -4.80 -0.62 4.25
CA VAL A 29 -4.05 0.11 3.23
C VAL A 29 -2.54 -0.12 3.37
N PHE A 30 -2.02 -0.16 4.60
CA PHE A 30 -0.61 -0.49 4.85
C PHE A 30 -0.26 -1.87 4.28
N MET A 31 -1.07 -2.90 4.58
CA MET A 31 -0.86 -4.25 4.08
C MET A 31 -0.97 -4.34 2.56
N ASP A 32 -1.93 -3.64 1.94
CA ASP A 32 -2.06 -3.62 0.48
C ASP A 32 -0.84 -2.94 -0.17
N LEU A 33 -0.37 -1.82 0.40
CA LEU A 33 0.80 -1.11 -0.11
C LEU A 33 2.09 -1.92 0.08
N SER A 34 2.30 -2.56 1.23
CA SER A 34 3.53 -3.31 1.51
C SER A 34 3.57 -4.67 0.80
N GLU A 35 2.48 -5.43 0.84
CA GLU A 35 2.48 -6.83 0.38
C GLU A 35 2.01 -7.01 -1.07
N VAL A 36 1.08 -6.16 -1.52
CA VAL A 36 0.46 -6.33 -2.85
C VAL A 36 1.11 -5.38 -3.86
N LYS A 37 1.27 -4.11 -3.49
CA LYS A 37 1.88 -3.09 -4.35
C LYS A 37 3.39 -2.98 -4.19
N ALA A 38 3.96 -3.57 -3.14
CA ALA A 38 5.40 -3.54 -2.84
C ALA A 38 5.98 -2.12 -2.85
N VAL A 39 5.26 -1.17 -2.25
CA VAL A 39 5.70 0.22 -2.10
C VAL A 39 6.94 0.26 -1.22
N TRP A 40 7.97 0.95 -1.70
CA TRP A 40 9.26 1.07 -1.07
C TRP A 40 9.25 2.08 0.08
N ASP A 41 10.00 1.77 1.14
CA ASP A 41 10.16 2.59 2.34
C ASP A 41 8.83 3.11 2.92
N LEU A 42 7.82 2.23 2.96
CA LEU A 42 6.49 2.57 3.45
C LEU A 42 6.51 2.89 4.95
N GLN A 43 6.12 4.10 5.31
CA GLN A 43 5.98 4.60 6.67
C GLN A 43 4.57 5.12 6.90
N TYR A 44 4.14 5.20 8.16
CA TYR A 44 2.86 5.79 8.56
C TYR A 44 3.07 6.83 9.66
N GLN A 45 2.23 7.87 9.64
CA GLN A 45 2.29 8.97 10.59
C GLN A 45 0.88 9.42 10.97
N PHE A 46 0.76 10.04 12.15
CA PHE A 46 -0.48 10.61 12.64
C PHE A 46 -0.40 12.14 12.70
N CYS A 47 -1.31 12.81 12.00
CA CYS A 47 -1.45 14.26 12.06
C CYS A 47 -2.52 14.62 13.09
N LYS A 48 -2.10 14.90 14.33
CA LYS A 48 -3.02 15.25 15.43
C LYS A 48 -3.90 16.47 15.15
N ALA A 49 -3.39 17.46 14.41
CA ALA A 49 -4.15 18.68 14.08
C ALA A 49 -5.37 18.40 13.19
N LEU A 50 -5.30 17.35 12.36
CA LEU A 50 -6.36 16.94 11.46
C LEU A 50 -7.07 15.65 11.89
N ASP A 51 -6.54 14.98 12.92
CA ASP A 51 -7.00 13.67 13.39
C ASP A 51 -7.03 12.61 12.28
N ILE A 52 -5.95 12.57 11.47
CA ILE A 52 -5.80 11.64 10.35
C ILE A 52 -4.51 10.83 10.46
N ILE A 53 -4.55 9.60 9.97
CA ILE A 53 -3.36 8.78 9.70
C ILE A 53 -3.06 8.91 8.21
N TYR A 54 -1.80 9.04 7.85
CA TYR A 54 -1.34 9.04 6.46
C TYR A 54 -0.09 8.19 6.31
N LEU A 55 0.11 7.62 5.13
CA LEU A 55 1.27 6.80 4.79
C LEU A 55 2.11 7.52 3.75
N ILE A 56 3.41 7.27 3.81
CA ILE A 56 4.40 7.85 2.90
C ILE A 56 5.23 6.69 2.35
N GLY A 57 5.41 6.64 1.04
CA GLY A 57 6.24 5.60 0.41
C GLY A 57 6.57 5.95 -1.03
N ARG A 58 7.44 5.16 -1.65
CA ARG A 58 7.88 5.33 -3.04
C ARG A 58 7.39 4.18 -3.90
N GLU A 59 6.93 4.45 -5.12
CA GLU A 59 6.46 3.38 -6.00
C GLU A 59 7.59 2.42 -6.36
N ASN A 60 8.79 2.96 -6.60
CA ASN A 60 10.00 2.20 -6.88
C ASN A 60 11.15 2.66 -5.99
N GLU A 61 12.13 1.78 -5.80
CA GLU A 61 13.35 2.05 -5.03
C GLU A 61 14.09 3.30 -5.55
N SER A 62 14.12 3.47 -6.88
CA SER A 62 14.82 4.56 -7.58
C SER A 62 14.10 5.91 -7.56
N ASP A 63 12.83 5.94 -7.15
CA ASP A 63 12.07 7.19 -7.15
C ASP A 63 12.63 8.13 -6.08
N VAL A 64 12.74 9.42 -6.41
CA VAL A 64 13.21 10.45 -5.47
C VAL A 64 12.04 10.99 -4.64
N GLU A 65 10.86 11.06 -5.26
CA GLU A 65 9.67 11.59 -4.62
C GLU A 65 8.86 10.50 -3.93
N THR A 66 8.37 10.83 -2.73
CA THR A 66 7.45 9.99 -1.98
C THR A 66 6.01 10.39 -2.24
N ASN A 67 5.17 9.39 -2.47
CA ASN A 67 3.73 9.53 -2.51
C ASN A 67 3.15 9.55 -1.09
N ILE A 68 2.06 10.30 -0.92
CA ILE A 68 1.29 10.35 0.32
C ILE A 68 -0.07 9.68 0.10
N TYR A 69 -0.33 8.64 0.87
CA TYR A 69 -1.56 7.87 0.86
C TYR A 69 -2.38 8.21 2.10
N LEU A 70 -3.67 8.46 1.91
CA LEU A 70 -4.61 8.80 2.98
C LEU A 70 -5.67 7.69 3.10
N PRO A 71 -5.50 6.76 4.04
CA PRO A 71 -6.47 5.70 4.30
C PRO A 71 -7.77 6.27 4.86
N LEU A 72 -8.87 5.91 4.23
CA LEU A 72 -10.20 6.29 4.68
C LEU A 72 -11.12 5.08 4.56
N PRO A 73 -12.08 4.89 5.49
CA PRO A 73 -13.16 3.94 5.24
C PRO A 73 -13.99 4.44 4.04
N ALA A 74 -14.52 3.54 3.22
CA ALA A 74 -15.34 3.90 2.04
C ALA A 74 -16.60 4.71 2.40
N SER A 75 -17.08 4.59 3.65
CA SER A 75 -18.18 5.40 4.20
C SER A 75 -17.76 6.80 4.67
N TYR A 76 -16.49 7.17 4.55
CA TYR A 76 -15.99 8.48 4.95
C TYR A 76 -16.46 9.56 3.98
N THR A 77 -17.05 10.64 4.51
CA THR A 77 -17.50 11.76 3.68
C THR A 77 -16.33 12.73 3.45
N VAL A 78 -15.92 12.86 2.19
CA VAL A 78 -14.86 13.79 1.78
C VAL A 78 -15.49 15.03 1.18
N SER A 79 -15.15 16.20 1.70
CA SER A 79 -15.56 17.50 1.13
C SER A 79 -14.37 18.23 0.51
N PRO A 80 -14.58 19.07 -0.52
CA PRO A 80 -13.50 19.85 -1.13
C PRO A 80 -12.75 20.73 -0.12
N ALA A 81 -13.47 21.38 0.79
CA ALA A 81 -12.87 22.22 1.83
C ALA A 81 -12.01 21.42 2.83
N TRP A 82 -12.37 20.17 3.09
CA TRP A 82 -11.55 19.28 3.92
C TRP A 82 -10.29 18.83 3.17
N LEU A 83 -10.41 18.46 1.88
CA LEU A 83 -9.26 18.09 1.06
C LEU A 83 -8.23 19.23 0.98
N GLU A 84 -8.69 20.46 0.78
CA GLU A 84 -7.80 21.62 0.73
C GLU A 84 -7.04 21.79 2.06
N LYS A 85 -7.71 21.62 3.20
CA LYS A 85 -7.06 21.66 4.53
C LYS A 85 -6.02 20.56 4.70
N VAL A 86 -6.31 19.34 4.23
CA VAL A 86 -5.38 18.21 4.26
C VAL A 86 -4.16 18.50 3.37
N GLN A 87 -4.38 18.91 2.12
CA GLN A 87 -3.30 19.21 1.19
C GLN A 87 -2.40 20.36 1.66
N ASN A 88 -2.98 21.38 2.28
CA ASN A 88 -2.22 22.47 2.91
C ASN A 88 -1.39 21.98 4.10
N SER A 89 -2.00 21.21 5.02
CA SER A 89 -1.32 20.74 6.23
C SER A 89 -0.19 19.74 5.92
N LEU A 90 -0.38 18.91 4.90
CA LEU A 90 0.61 17.90 4.48
C LEU A 90 1.54 18.41 3.37
N SER A 91 1.41 19.67 2.95
CA SER A 91 2.21 20.29 1.87
C SER A 91 2.19 19.49 0.55
N THR A 92 1.02 18.93 0.18
CA THR A 92 0.86 18.04 -0.99
C THR A 92 0.29 18.71 -2.23
N LYS A 93 0.07 20.03 -2.22
CA LYS A 93 -0.48 20.77 -3.38
C LYS A 93 0.23 20.45 -4.70
N ASN A 94 1.56 20.40 -4.69
CA ASN A 94 2.36 20.15 -5.89
C ASN A 94 2.62 18.67 -6.18
N ARG A 95 2.51 17.79 -5.18
CA ARG A 95 2.84 16.35 -5.29
C ARG A 95 1.62 15.46 -5.53
N GLY A 96 0.42 15.99 -5.29
CA GLY A 96 -0.81 15.22 -5.28
C GLY A 96 -1.00 14.44 -3.97
N LEU A 97 -2.24 14.07 -3.69
CA LEU A 97 -2.66 13.31 -2.52
C LEU A 97 -3.43 12.07 -2.99
N ILE A 98 -3.01 10.87 -2.55
CA ILE A 98 -3.69 9.64 -2.94
C ILE A 98 -4.66 9.24 -1.83
N LEU A 99 -5.96 9.29 -2.10
CA LEU A 99 -6.98 8.76 -1.20
C LEU A 99 -7.06 7.24 -1.38
N ALA A 100 -6.93 6.49 -0.29
CA ALA A 100 -7.03 5.04 -0.29
C ALA A 100 -8.27 4.61 0.49
N PHE A 101 -9.37 4.33 -0.23
CA PHE A 101 -10.63 3.94 0.38
C PHE A 101 -10.69 2.44 0.63
N LYS A 102 -10.86 2.06 1.90
CA LYS A 102 -11.09 0.68 2.34
C LYS A 102 -12.57 0.41 2.47
N ASP A 103 -13.10 -0.55 1.71
CA ASP A 103 -14.48 -1.00 1.78
C ASP A 103 -14.67 -2.17 2.78
N ALA A 104 -15.91 -2.51 3.11
CA ALA A 104 -16.27 -3.55 4.07
C ALA A 104 -15.79 -4.95 3.64
N ASP A 105 -15.75 -5.21 2.33
CA ASP A 105 -15.26 -6.45 1.72
C ASP A 105 -13.72 -6.57 1.71
N SER A 106 -13.02 -5.58 2.29
CA SER A 106 -11.55 -5.46 2.31
C SER A 106 -10.91 -5.00 1.00
N THR A 107 -11.71 -4.62 0.00
CA THR A 107 -11.21 -3.94 -1.19
C THR A 107 -10.62 -2.58 -0.82
N VAL A 108 -9.45 -2.26 -1.39
CA VAL A 108 -8.82 -0.94 -1.31
C VAL A 108 -8.79 -0.30 -2.68
N VAL A 109 -9.34 0.91 -2.80
CA VAL A 109 -9.37 1.69 -4.06
C VAL A 109 -8.59 2.99 -3.88
N TYR A 110 -7.74 3.30 -4.85
CA TYR A 110 -6.84 4.45 -4.83
C TYR A 110 -7.31 5.53 -5.81
N TYR A 111 -7.46 6.76 -5.32
CA TYR A 111 -7.78 7.94 -6.12
C TYR A 111 -6.73 9.03 -5.91
N GLN A 112 -6.06 9.44 -6.97
CA GLN A 112 -5.12 10.55 -6.90
C GLN A 112 -5.85 11.89 -7.07
N ILE A 113 -5.65 12.78 -6.12
CA ILE A 113 -6.15 14.16 -6.12
C ILE A 113 -4.98 15.08 -6.42
N THR A 114 -5.11 15.86 -7.49
CA THR A 114 -4.12 16.85 -7.93
C THR A 114 -4.77 18.22 -8.06
N GLU A 115 -3.94 19.27 -8.05
CA GLU A 115 -4.41 20.62 -8.34
C GLU A 115 -4.59 20.81 -9.86
N GLY A 116 -5.76 21.31 -10.26
CA GLY A 116 -6.07 21.60 -11.65
C GLY A 116 -6.61 20.39 -12.44
N LEU A 117 -6.47 20.47 -13.76
CA LEU A 117 -6.93 19.43 -14.68
C LEU A 117 -5.75 18.57 -15.13
N VAL A 118 -5.91 17.26 -15.06
CA VAL A 118 -4.94 16.30 -15.59
C VAL A 118 -5.43 15.82 -16.94
N THR A 119 -4.53 15.79 -17.93
CA THR A 119 -4.82 15.17 -19.22
C THR A 119 -5.01 13.67 -19.03
N PRO A 120 -6.11 13.08 -19.55
CA PRO A 120 -6.26 11.64 -19.51
C PRO A 120 -5.07 10.92 -20.12
N ASP A 121 -4.71 9.76 -19.55
CA ASP A 121 -3.69 8.88 -20.11
C ASP A 121 -3.99 8.58 -21.59
N SER A 122 -2.94 8.52 -22.41
CA SER A 122 -3.09 8.12 -23.81
C SER A 122 -3.58 6.66 -23.91
N LEU A 123 -4.21 6.31 -25.03
CA LEU A 123 -4.66 4.93 -25.28
C LEU A 123 -3.51 3.92 -25.18
N GLU A 124 -2.31 4.32 -25.60
CA GLU A 124 -1.09 3.50 -25.53
C GLU A 124 -0.73 3.18 -24.08
N ILE A 125 -0.65 4.18 -23.20
CA ILE A 125 -0.36 4.00 -21.77
C ILE A 125 -1.40 3.09 -21.11
N VAL A 126 -2.69 3.28 -21.43
CA VAL A 126 -3.77 2.45 -20.90
C VAL A 126 -3.64 0.99 -21.37
N GLN A 127 -3.27 0.76 -22.64
CA GLN A 127 -3.06 -0.58 -23.18
C GLN A 127 -1.84 -1.26 -22.55
N GLU A 128 -0.72 -0.55 -22.38
CA GLU A 128 0.48 -1.05 -21.73
C GLU A 128 0.22 -1.46 -20.27
N ARG A 129 -0.54 -0.63 -19.53
CA ARG A 129 -0.94 -0.94 -18.14
C ARG A 129 -1.77 -2.22 -18.09
N LYS A 130 -2.78 -2.36 -18.95
CA LYS A 130 -3.60 -3.57 -19.05
C LYS A 130 -2.79 -4.82 -19.41
N ALA A 131 -1.89 -4.71 -20.39
CA ALA A 131 -1.04 -5.82 -20.81
C ALA A 131 -0.09 -6.25 -19.68
N SER A 132 0.44 -5.29 -18.92
CA SER A 132 1.30 -5.54 -17.77
C SER A 132 0.56 -6.22 -16.62
N GLU A 133 -0.67 -5.78 -16.33
CA GLU A 133 -1.56 -6.42 -15.35
C GLU A 133 -1.91 -7.85 -15.74
N GLU A 134 -2.22 -8.10 -17.00
CA GLU A 134 -2.51 -9.44 -17.50
C GLU A 134 -1.29 -10.36 -17.39
N ARG A 135 -0.12 -9.88 -17.79
CA ARG A 135 1.15 -10.61 -17.64
C ARG A 135 1.42 -10.95 -16.17
N ARG A 136 1.24 -9.98 -15.25
CA ARG A 136 1.40 -10.20 -13.81
C ARG A 136 0.42 -11.25 -13.29
N ARG A 137 -0.84 -11.22 -13.71
CA ARG A 137 -1.87 -12.20 -13.32
C ARG A 137 -1.52 -13.61 -13.80
N LEU A 138 -1.04 -13.74 -15.04
CA LEU A 138 -0.60 -15.02 -15.60
C LEU A 138 0.58 -15.58 -14.81
N LEU A 139 1.60 -14.77 -14.55
CA LEU A 139 2.75 -15.16 -13.74
C LEU A 139 2.35 -15.60 -12.33
N GLN A 140 1.48 -14.85 -11.65
CA GLN A 140 0.97 -15.25 -10.33
C GLN A 140 0.24 -16.59 -10.38
N THR A 141 -0.55 -16.84 -11.43
CA THR A 141 -1.26 -18.10 -11.60
C THR A 141 -0.29 -19.28 -11.78
N GLU A 142 0.75 -19.09 -12.59
CA GLU A 142 1.80 -20.11 -12.80
C GLU A 142 2.62 -20.35 -11.53
N LEU A 143 2.98 -19.30 -10.79
CA LEU A 143 3.65 -19.39 -9.49
C LEU A 143 2.81 -20.18 -8.50
N TRP A 144 1.51 -19.88 -8.41
CA TRP A 144 0.57 -20.63 -7.57
C TRP A 144 0.49 -22.11 -7.98
N ARG A 145 0.40 -22.40 -9.28
CA ARG A 145 0.36 -23.77 -9.80
C ARG A 145 1.62 -24.56 -9.43
N LYS A 146 2.79 -23.91 -9.47
CA LYS A 146 4.09 -24.55 -9.23
C LYS A 146 4.60 -24.42 -7.79
N ARG A 147 3.83 -23.83 -6.89
CA ARG A 147 4.24 -23.49 -5.52
C ARG A 147 4.96 -24.63 -4.78
N ASN A 148 4.38 -25.83 -4.80
CA ASN A 148 4.95 -26.98 -4.08
C ASN A 148 6.28 -27.44 -4.71
N GLN A 149 6.39 -27.42 -6.04
CA GLN A 149 7.63 -27.77 -6.74
C GLN A 149 8.74 -26.76 -6.41
N LEU A 150 8.42 -25.47 -6.45
CA LEU A 150 9.35 -24.40 -6.10
C LEU A 150 9.84 -24.54 -4.65
N TYR A 151 8.94 -24.91 -3.73
CA TYR A 151 9.29 -25.16 -2.33
C TYR A 151 10.27 -26.33 -2.17
N GLU A 152 10.01 -27.46 -2.81
CA GLU A 152 10.93 -28.61 -2.76
C GLU A 152 12.29 -28.31 -3.40
N MET A 153 12.31 -27.59 -4.53
CA MET A 153 13.55 -27.12 -5.17
C MET A 153 14.37 -26.24 -4.22
N ALA A 154 13.72 -25.31 -3.50
CA ALA A 154 14.40 -24.44 -2.55
C ALA A 154 15.01 -25.23 -1.38
N LYS A 155 14.28 -26.23 -0.85
CA LYS A 155 14.75 -27.10 0.23
C LYS A 155 15.94 -27.99 -0.18
N GLN A 156 15.91 -28.50 -1.41
CA GLN A 156 17.04 -29.28 -1.96
C GLN A 156 18.28 -28.41 -2.15
N ASN A 157 18.10 -27.18 -2.63
CA ASN A 157 19.20 -26.23 -2.81
C ASN A 157 19.83 -25.81 -1.47
N SER A 158 19.02 -25.62 -0.41
CA SER A 158 19.56 -25.31 0.93
C SER A 158 20.36 -26.47 1.53
N ASN A 159 19.94 -27.72 1.33
CA ASN A 159 20.69 -28.89 1.80
C ASN A 159 22.01 -29.06 1.03
N SER A 160 21.99 -28.80 -0.28
CA SER A 160 23.19 -28.87 -1.13
C SER A 160 24.26 -27.85 -0.71
N ASN A 161 23.88 -26.66 -0.27
CA ASN A 161 24.81 -25.66 0.24
C ASN A 161 25.39 -26.01 1.62
N ASN A 162 24.59 -26.63 2.50
CA ASN A 162 25.06 -27.06 3.82
C ASN A 162 26.07 -28.22 3.74
N ASP A 163 25.93 -29.11 2.75
CA ASP A 163 26.87 -30.22 2.53
C ASP A 163 28.23 -29.74 1.97
N ASN A 164 28.27 -28.56 1.35
CA ASN A 164 29.49 -27.95 0.81
C ASN A 164 30.26 -27.14 1.88
N GLU A 165 29.61 -26.60 2.91
CA GLU A 165 30.27 -25.88 4.01
C GLU A 165 30.91 -26.82 5.06
N HIS A 166 30.50 -28.09 5.14
CA HIS A 166 31.12 -29.09 6.03
C HIS A 166 32.33 -29.82 5.42
N ASN A 167 32.66 -29.57 4.16
CA ASN A 167 33.80 -30.18 3.45
C ASN A 167 34.91 -29.16 3.09
N ALA A 168 34.90 -27.97 3.70
CA ALA A 168 35.92 -26.93 3.54
C ALA A 168 36.75 -26.74 4.82
#